data_AF-A0A353C6M1-F1
#
_entry.id   AF-A0A353C6M1-F1
#
_cell.length_a   1.000
_cell.length_b   1.000
_cell.length_c   1.000
_cell.angle_alpha   90.00
_cell.angle_beta   90.00
_cell.angle_gamma   90.00
#
_symmetry.space_group_name_H-M   'P 1'
#
loop_
_entity.id
_entity.type
_entity.pdbx_description
1 polymer ?
#
loop_
_entity_poly.entity_id
_entity_poly.type
_entity_poly.pdbx_seq_one_letter_code
_entity_poly.pdbx_strand_id
1 'polypeptide(L)'
;MFTGKLATFFITGLILGASYLTKPEAIGFLFLMLLLLICLAIFGSVLNIRQLLASYLMILFGFALLFVPYVVFIQSKTGEWTISKKTAVNSPAFHFEGELGHLSPDGRSTMKDIIWGDDYRTSSNVPPQSVPAIAKPPEYSQPVLDMITLSERALSLIKFQLKTYFPELLPFPLILFAIIGFFDKPWSRERSANELYLFSIVACSVIGYALSVIETRYLFPLIPILIAWAANGIVEFSNWAIESSKPHFQTITKLKPQHLQAVTLMILVAVLSPRFVATVKANGIEDVPFEEKEAGVWIKNRSNGSRPLVLSSNITVAFYAEAKHLYIPDADIPAIINYAKMQKADYLVFNKRWEKDGPAFQNNEYSLISEFRLVYHDAQEPIYEIRVFQRVDD
;
A
#
# COMPACT_ATOMS: atom_id res chain seq x y z
N MET A 1 -28.63 8.46 -24.83
CA MET A 1 -28.54 7.74 -23.54
C MET A 1 -27.49 8.40 -22.62
N PHE A 2 -27.51 9.73 -22.51
CA PHE A 2 -26.68 10.54 -21.59
C PHE A 2 -27.58 11.61 -20.96
N THR A 3 -28.54 11.17 -20.15
CA THR A 3 -29.42 12.06 -19.37
C THR A 3 -28.87 12.28 -17.96
N GLY A 4 -27.58 12.02 -17.74
CA GLY A 4 -26.88 12.42 -16.53
C GLY A 4 -26.83 13.94 -16.48
N LYS A 5 -27.24 14.54 -15.35
CA LYS A 5 -27.03 15.97 -15.12
C LYS A 5 -25.51 16.19 -15.15
N LEU A 6 -25.03 17.26 -15.82
CA LEU A 6 -23.60 17.62 -15.85
C LEU A 6 -22.98 17.69 -14.44
N ALA A 7 -23.80 18.03 -13.44
CA ALA A 7 -23.45 17.97 -12.02
C ALA A 7 -22.97 16.58 -11.56
N THR A 8 -23.57 15.48 -12.05
CA THR A 8 -23.15 14.12 -11.69
C THR A 8 -21.74 13.84 -12.19
N PHE A 9 -21.41 14.21 -13.42
CA PHE A 9 -20.06 14.06 -13.98
C PHE A 9 -19.02 14.89 -13.20
N PHE A 10 -19.40 16.11 -12.80
CA PHE A 10 -18.56 16.93 -11.93
C PHE A 10 -18.30 16.29 -10.57
N ILE A 11 -19.35 15.79 -9.92
CA ILE A 11 -19.24 15.09 -8.63
C ILE A 11 -18.38 13.83 -8.77
N THR A 12 -18.53 13.07 -9.86
CA THR A 12 -17.65 11.94 -10.16
C THR A 12 -16.19 12.38 -10.23
N GLY A 13 -15.89 13.48 -10.93
CA GLY A 13 -14.57 14.08 -10.97
C GLY A 13 -14.02 14.41 -9.58
N LEU A 14 -14.84 15.05 -8.73
CA LEU A 14 -14.46 15.36 -7.34
C LEU A 14 -14.17 14.10 -6.51
N ILE A 15 -15.00 13.06 -6.62
CA ILE A 15 -14.79 11.80 -5.87
C ILE A 15 -13.50 11.13 -6.33
N LEU A 16 -13.22 11.13 -7.64
CA LEU A 16 -11.96 10.60 -8.18
C LEU A 16 -10.74 11.43 -7.72
N GLY A 17 -10.87 12.76 -7.67
CA GLY A 17 -9.84 13.65 -7.14
C GLY A 17 -9.58 13.39 -5.65
N ALA A 18 -10.64 13.22 -4.85
CA ALA A 18 -10.52 12.88 -3.43
C ALA A 18 -9.86 11.50 -3.25
N SER A 19 -10.23 10.53 -4.08
CA SER A 19 -9.61 9.20 -4.09
C SER A 19 -8.11 9.28 -4.40
N TYR A 20 -7.73 10.10 -5.40
CA TYR A 20 -6.32 10.36 -5.73
C TYR A 20 -5.54 10.97 -4.57
N LEU A 21 -6.13 11.90 -3.80
CA LEU A 21 -5.47 12.47 -2.63
C LEU A 21 -5.25 11.44 -1.51
N THR A 22 -6.07 10.39 -1.44
CA THR A 22 -5.82 9.27 -0.52
C THR A 22 -4.73 8.34 -1.03
N LYS A 23 -4.72 8.07 -2.34
CA LYS A 23 -3.76 7.21 -3.01
C LYS A 23 -3.55 7.64 -4.46
N PRO A 24 -2.32 7.95 -4.87
CA PRO A 24 -2.05 8.42 -6.23
C PRO A 24 -2.39 7.38 -7.31
N GLU A 25 -2.39 6.09 -6.98
CA GLU A 25 -2.79 4.99 -7.87
C GLU A 25 -4.24 5.14 -8.36
N ALA A 26 -5.10 5.84 -7.60
CA ALA A 26 -6.49 6.07 -7.98
C ALA A 26 -6.65 6.93 -9.25
N ILE A 27 -5.57 7.54 -9.76
CA ILE A 27 -5.57 8.17 -11.09
C ILE A 27 -5.95 7.16 -12.19
N GLY A 28 -5.69 5.86 -12.00
CA GLY A 28 -6.15 4.80 -12.90
C GLY A 28 -7.66 4.79 -13.09
N PHE A 29 -8.44 5.10 -12.05
CA PHE A 29 -9.90 5.16 -12.14
C PHE A 29 -10.40 6.36 -12.95
N LEU A 30 -9.63 7.45 -13.04
CA LEU A 30 -9.95 8.54 -13.96
C LEU A 30 -9.89 8.03 -15.41
N PHE A 31 -8.80 7.39 -15.81
CA PHE A 31 -8.67 6.80 -17.15
C PHE A 31 -9.74 5.75 -17.42
N LEU A 32 -10.04 4.89 -16.43
CA LEU A 32 -11.11 3.91 -16.51
C LEU A 32 -12.47 4.58 -16.81
N MET A 33 -12.82 5.62 -16.06
CA MET A 33 -14.12 6.30 -16.22
C MET A 33 -14.25 6.97 -17.59
N LEU A 34 -13.17 7.59 -18.08
CA LEU A 34 -13.14 8.14 -19.44
C LEU A 34 -13.34 7.01 -20.47
N LEU A 35 -12.58 5.92 -20.37
CA LEU A 35 -12.72 4.77 -21.27
C LEU A 35 -14.14 4.18 -21.26
N LEU A 36 -14.72 4.00 -20.08
CA LEU A 36 -16.09 3.49 -19.93
C LEU A 36 -17.11 4.39 -20.61
N LEU A 37 -16.96 5.72 -20.53
CA LEU A 37 -17.85 6.65 -21.23
C LEU A 37 -17.76 6.51 -22.75
N ILE A 38 -16.55 6.34 -23.31
CA ILE A 38 -16.39 6.05 -24.74
C ILE A 38 -17.06 4.73 -25.09
N CYS A 39 -16.80 3.66 -24.33
CA CYS A 39 -17.41 2.36 -24.57
C CYS A 39 -18.95 2.45 -24.57
N LEU A 40 -19.52 3.07 -23.53
CA LEU A 40 -20.97 3.28 -23.43
C LEU A 40 -21.52 4.12 -24.58
N ALA A 41 -20.78 5.12 -25.04
CA ALA A 41 -21.19 5.95 -26.15
C ALA A 41 -21.21 5.16 -27.47
N ILE A 42 -20.20 4.33 -27.73
CA ILE A 42 -20.13 3.44 -28.90
C ILE A 42 -21.24 2.39 -28.86
N PHE A 43 -21.45 1.74 -27.71
CA PHE A 43 -22.50 0.72 -27.56
C PHE A 43 -23.91 1.31 -27.53
N GLY A 44 -24.07 2.61 -27.27
CA GLY A 44 -25.36 3.31 -27.12
C GLY A 44 -26.12 3.61 -28.41
N SER A 45 -25.71 3.09 -29.57
CA SER A 45 -26.29 3.29 -30.92
C SER A 45 -26.37 4.72 -31.46
N VAL A 46 -26.23 5.77 -30.63
CA VAL A 46 -26.18 7.18 -31.05
C VAL A 46 -25.13 7.92 -30.23
N LEU A 47 -23.97 8.19 -30.84
CA LEU A 47 -22.87 8.97 -30.27
C LEU A 47 -23.21 10.47 -30.33
N ASN A 48 -23.59 11.07 -29.20
CA ASN A 48 -23.66 12.52 -29.08
C ASN A 48 -22.31 13.07 -28.61
N ILE A 49 -21.43 13.40 -29.55
CA ILE A 49 -20.07 13.85 -29.26
C ILE A 49 -20.01 15.10 -28.37
N ARG A 50 -20.99 16.01 -28.51
CA ARG A 50 -21.05 17.23 -27.68
C ARG A 50 -21.34 16.89 -26.22
N GLN A 51 -22.27 15.98 -25.96
CA GLN A 51 -22.57 15.51 -24.61
C GLN A 51 -21.42 14.71 -24.01
N LEU A 52 -20.75 13.88 -24.82
CA LEU A 52 -19.57 13.13 -24.38
C LEU A 52 -18.44 14.08 -23.95
N LEU A 53 -18.11 15.06 -24.79
CA LEU A 53 -17.10 16.09 -24.49
C LEU A 53 -17.46 16.91 -23.26
N ALA A 54 -18.73 17.33 -23.13
CA ALA A 54 -19.19 18.04 -21.94
C ALA A 54 -19.02 17.18 -20.68
N SER A 55 -19.35 15.88 -20.74
CA SER A 55 -19.19 14.96 -19.61
C SER A 55 -17.72 14.79 -19.21
N TYR A 56 -16.83 14.65 -20.20
CA TYR A 56 -15.38 14.61 -20.01
C TYR A 56 -14.86 15.86 -19.31
N LEU A 57 -15.22 17.03 -19.83
CA LEU A 57 -14.80 18.31 -19.28
C LEU A 57 -15.27 18.46 -17.82
N MET A 58 -16.50 18.04 -17.50
CA MET A 58 -16.99 18.11 -16.11
C MET A 58 -16.23 17.15 -15.18
N ILE A 59 -15.92 15.93 -15.61
CA ILE A 59 -15.09 14.98 -14.82
C ILE A 59 -13.69 15.57 -14.60
N LEU A 60 -13.03 16.01 -15.68
CA LEU A 60 -11.68 16.57 -15.61
C LEU A 60 -11.63 17.83 -14.76
N PHE A 61 -12.66 18.69 -14.87
CA PHE A 61 -12.76 19.90 -14.06
C PHE A 61 -12.94 19.56 -12.56
N GLY A 62 -13.83 18.63 -12.22
CA GLY A 62 -14.01 18.17 -10.85
C GLY A 62 -12.74 17.53 -10.27
N PHE A 63 -12.05 16.71 -11.05
CA PHE A 63 -10.78 16.09 -10.65
C PHE A 63 -9.68 17.13 -10.45
N ALA A 64 -9.50 18.05 -11.40
CA ALA A 64 -8.47 19.08 -11.39
C ALA A 64 -8.57 20.01 -10.17
N LEU A 65 -9.77 20.27 -9.68
CA LEU A 65 -10.00 21.12 -8.50
C LEU A 65 -9.29 20.59 -7.25
N LEU A 66 -9.15 19.26 -7.12
CA LEU A 66 -8.43 18.62 -6.02
C LEU A 66 -7.00 18.23 -6.38
N PHE A 67 -6.78 17.78 -7.61
CA PHE A 67 -5.48 17.34 -8.10
C PHE A 67 -4.46 18.49 -8.23
N VAL A 68 -4.83 19.60 -8.85
CA VAL A 68 -3.89 20.69 -9.18
C VAL A 68 -3.29 21.33 -7.93
N PRO A 69 -4.06 21.71 -6.88
CA PRO A 69 -3.47 22.27 -5.67
C PRO A 69 -2.43 21.36 -5.02
N TYR A 70 -2.67 20.04 -5.03
CA TYR A 70 -1.74 19.06 -4.47
C TYR A 70 -0.45 18.94 -5.29
N VAL A 71 -0.53 18.88 -6.63
CA VAL A 71 0.66 18.83 -7.48
C VAL A 71 1.47 20.11 -7.37
N VAL A 72 0.83 21.28 -7.32
CA VAL A 72 1.50 22.57 -7.07
C VAL A 72 2.17 22.57 -5.69
N PHE A 73 1.50 22.04 -4.67
CA PHE A 73 2.11 21.88 -3.34
C PHE A 73 3.34 20.97 -3.38
N ILE A 74 3.30 19.83 -4.06
CA ILE A 74 4.46 18.96 -4.22
C ILE A 74 5.60 19.71 -4.90
N GLN A 75 5.33 20.34 -6.04
CA GLN A 75 6.35 21.08 -6.78
C GLN A 75 7.00 22.18 -5.92
N SER A 76 6.21 22.87 -5.10
CA SER A 76 6.75 23.89 -4.18
C SER A 76 7.67 23.32 -3.10
N LYS A 77 7.53 22.04 -2.76
CA LYS A 77 8.29 21.34 -1.72
C LYS A 77 9.47 20.54 -2.25
N THR A 78 9.34 19.95 -3.43
CA THR A 78 10.38 19.10 -4.02
C THR A 78 11.18 19.79 -5.12
N GLY A 79 10.66 20.87 -5.70
CA GLY A 79 11.21 21.50 -6.89
C GLY A 79 10.88 20.77 -8.20
N GLU A 80 10.21 19.62 -8.11
CA GLU A 80 9.94 18.74 -9.25
C GLU A 80 8.45 18.54 -9.50
N TRP A 81 8.06 18.52 -10.77
CA TRP A 81 6.70 18.16 -11.19
C TRP A 81 6.53 16.65 -11.16
N THR A 82 5.93 16.15 -10.08
CA THR A 82 5.64 14.71 -9.92
C THR A 82 4.18 14.48 -9.55
N ILE A 83 3.64 13.34 -9.96
CA ILE A 83 2.27 12.92 -9.62
C ILE A 83 2.18 12.56 -8.13
N SER A 84 3.25 12.06 -7.52
CA SER A 84 3.34 11.85 -6.08
C SER A 84 4.78 11.64 -5.67
N LYS A 85 5.13 12.09 -4.45
CA LYS A 85 6.41 11.72 -3.81
C LYS A 85 6.60 10.21 -3.67
N LYS A 86 5.50 9.46 -3.64
CA LYS A 86 5.51 8.00 -3.47
C LYS A 86 5.58 7.22 -4.78
N THR A 87 5.36 7.84 -5.96
CA THR A 87 5.30 7.09 -7.22
C THR A 87 6.63 6.43 -7.58
N ALA A 88 7.76 7.07 -7.27
CA ALA A 88 9.06 6.44 -7.48
C ALA A 88 9.21 5.15 -6.66
N VAL A 89 8.73 5.13 -5.41
CA VAL A 89 9.04 4.05 -4.46
C VAL A 89 7.94 3.01 -4.33
N ASN A 90 6.71 3.40 -4.61
CA ASN A 90 5.58 2.50 -4.63
C ASN A 90 5.45 1.78 -5.97
N SER A 91 6.38 1.84 -6.90
CA SER A 91 6.24 1.11 -8.17
C SER A 91 7.32 0.03 -8.28
N PRO A 92 7.05 -1.22 -7.83
CA PRO A 92 8.01 -2.34 -7.85
C PRO A 92 8.45 -2.69 -9.28
N ALA A 93 7.64 -2.32 -10.26
CA ALA A 93 7.97 -2.34 -11.68
C ALA A 93 9.28 -1.58 -11.99
N PHE A 94 9.55 -0.51 -11.25
CA PHE A 94 10.76 0.29 -11.28
C PHE A 94 11.58 -0.17 -10.06
N HIS A 95 12.64 -0.97 -10.27
CA HIS A 95 13.46 -1.46 -9.17
C HIS A 95 14.06 -0.28 -8.39
N PHE A 96 13.73 -0.18 -7.09
CA PHE A 96 14.38 0.71 -6.14
C PHE A 96 14.88 -0.03 -4.89
N GLU A 97 14.82 -1.36 -4.88
CA GLU A 97 15.38 -2.17 -3.79
C GLU A 97 16.90 -1.93 -3.69
N GLY A 98 17.35 -1.45 -2.53
CA GLY A 98 18.73 -1.02 -2.25
C GLY A 98 18.94 0.50 -2.32
N GLU A 99 18.20 1.22 -3.17
CA GLU A 99 18.46 2.65 -3.40
C GLU A 99 17.84 3.59 -2.37
N LEU A 100 16.84 3.11 -1.62
CA LEU A 100 16.11 3.95 -0.67
C LEU A 100 16.98 4.39 0.51
N GLY A 101 17.90 3.52 0.93
CA GLY A 101 18.82 3.76 2.03
C GLY A 101 20.10 4.50 1.63
N HIS A 102 20.36 4.70 0.32
CA HIS A 102 21.58 5.38 -0.10
C HIS A 102 21.56 6.85 0.29
N LEU A 103 22.74 7.35 0.68
CA LEU A 103 22.97 8.76 0.91
C LEU A 103 22.84 9.52 -0.41
N SER A 104 22.14 10.64 -0.37
CA SER A 104 22.09 11.61 -1.46
C SER A 104 23.50 12.11 -1.82
N PRO A 105 23.72 12.67 -3.03
CA PRO A 105 25.05 13.13 -3.46
C PRO A 105 25.71 14.17 -2.54
N ASP A 106 24.90 14.89 -1.74
CA ASP A 106 25.38 15.83 -0.73
C ASP A 106 25.70 15.18 0.63
N GLY A 107 25.43 13.88 0.79
CA GLY A 107 25.66 13.09 2.01
C GLY A 107 24.70 13.40 3.16
N ARG A 108 23.59 14.13 2.91
CA ARG A 108 22.77 14.74 3.97
C ARG A 108 21.46 14.01 4.27
N SER A 109 21.02 13.13 3.40
CA SER A 109 19.74 12.46 3.55
C SER A 109 19.73 11.14 2.81
N THR A 110 18.89 10.24 3.24
CA THR A 110 18.50 9.07 2.44
C THR A 110 17.22 9.38 1.67
N MET A 111 16.94 8.61 0.61
CA MET A 111 15.64 8.72 -0.07
C MET A 111 14.49 8.32 0.88
N LYS A 112 14.74 7.41 1.85
CA LYS A 112 13.80 7.11 2.94
C LYS A 112 13.42 8.36 3.74
N ASP A 113 14.40 9.21 4.08
CA ASP A 113 14.15 10.46 4.82
C ASP A 113 13.27 11.44 4.01
N ILE A 114 13.41 11.49 2.69
CA ILE A 114 12.64 12.39 1.82
C ILE A 114 11.16 11.95 1.70
N ILE A 115 10.92 10.64 1.74
CA ILE A 115 9.61 10.04 1.46
C ILE A 115 8.81 9.80 2.75
N TRP A 116 9.47 9.29 3.78
CA TRP A 116 8.88 8.85 5.04
C TRP A 116 9.40 9.59 6.26
N GLY A 117 10.55 10.27 6.13
CA GLY A 117 11.06 11.13 7.19
C GLY A 117 10.21 12.39 7.36
N ASP A 118 10.23 12.90 8.58
CA ASP A 118 9.69 14.22 8.88
C ASP A 118 10.69 15.30 8.41
N ASP A 119 10.15 16.45 8.00
CA ASP A 119 10.92 17.59 7.48
C ASP A 119 11.63 18.35 8.62
N TYR A 120 12.46 17.67 9.40
CA TYR A 120 13.22 18.24 10.53
C TYR A 120 14.35 19.21 10.08
N ARG A 121 14.39 19.58 8.80
CA ARG A 121 15.43 20.38 8.12
C ARG A 121 15.51 21.84 8.56
N THR A 122 14.83 22.24 9.64
CA THR A 122 15.09 23.53 10.25
C THR A 122 16.45 23.50 10.94
N SER A 123 17.43 24.22 10.36
CA SER A 123 18.69 24.70 10.96
C SER A 123 20.00 23.92 10.74
N SER A 124 20.36 23.58 9.50
CA SER A 124 21.79 23.38 9.18
C SER A 124 22.25 24.33 8.07
N ASN A 125 22.65 25.55 8.47
CA ASN A 125 23.44 26.49 7.65
C ASN A 125 24.88 25.99 7.40
N VAL A 126 25.11 24.68 7.44
CA VAL A 126 26.43 24.09 7.23
C VAL A 126 26.65 24.05 5.72
N PRO A 127 27.76 24.59 5.18
CA PRO A 127 28.11 24.42 3.77
C PRO A 127 28.25 22.93 3.43
N PRO A 128 28.02 22.50 2.17
CA PRO A 128 28.29 21.13 1.76
C PRO A 128 29.77 20.83 2.04
N GLN A 129 30.05 20.03 3.06
CA GLN A 129 31.38 19.43 3.16
C GLN A 129 31.44 18.37 2.07
N SER A 130 32.47 18.48 1.24
CA SER A 130 32.81 17.46 0.26
C SER A 130 33.11 16.16 1.01
N VAL A 131 32.09 15.33 1.20
CA VAL A 131 32.30 13.92 1.49
C VAL A 131 33.15 13.39 0.33
N PRO A 132 34.29 12.72 0.59
CA PRO A 132 35.08 12.13 -0.47
C PRO A 132 34.13 11.30 -1.31
N ALA A 133 34.09 11.57 -2.62
CA ALA A 133 33.12 11.02 -3.56
C ALA A 133 32.92 9.53 -3.25
N ILE A 134 31.85 9.22 -2.53
CA ILE A 134 31.33 7.86 -2.45
C ILE A 134 31.11 7.52 -3.91
N ALA A 135 31.68 6.37 -4.31
CA ALA A 135 31.80 5.91 -5.68
C ALA A 135 30.66 6.44 -6.54
N LYS A 136 31.00 7.11 -7.65
CA LYS A 136 30.05 7.71 -8.60
C LYS A 136 28.74 6.92 -8.53
N PRO A 137 27.60 7.55 -8.19
CA PRO A 137 26.33 6.83 -8.22
C PRO A 137 26.30 6.10 -9.57
N PRO A 138 26.00 4.78 -9.59
CA PRO A 138 26.05 4.00 -10.81
C PRO A 138 25.35 4.82 -11.88
N GLU A 139 26.08 5.04 -12.98
CA GLU A 139 25.65 5.87 -14.10
C GLU A 139 24.18 5.55 -14.34
N TYR A 140 23.31 6.53 -14.05
CA TYR A 140 21.86 6.36 -14.09
C TYR A 140 21.52 5.86 -15.49
N SER A 141 21.41 4.54 -15.62
CA SER A 141 20.60 3.95 -16.65
C SER A 141 19.20 4.33 -16.21
N GLN A 142 18.77 5.52 -16.65
CA GLN A 142 17.36 5.84 -16.84
C GLN A 142 16.72 4.51 -17.20
N PRO A 143 15.80 3.96 -16.38
CA PRO A 143 15.20 2.69 -16.71
C PRO A 143 14.59 2.92 -18.08
N VAL A 144 15.30 2.44 -19.12
CA VAL A 144 14.75 2.41 -20.45
C VAL A 144 13.53 1.57 -20.20
N LEU A 145 12.38 2.21 -20.39
CA LEU A 145 11.08 1.65 -20.17
C LEU A 145 10.94 0.54 -21.19
N ASP A 146 11.62 -0.58 -20.95
CA ASP A 146 11.53 -1.77 -21.74
C ASP A 146 10.16 -2.32 -21.40
N MET A 147 9.19 -1.85 -22.18
CA MET A 147 7.78 -2.17 -22.03
C MET A 147 7.57 -3.68 -21.95
N ILE A 148 8.48 -4.47 -22.53
CA ILE A 148 8.47 -5.92 -22.44
C ILE A 148 8.73 -6.34 -20.99
N THR A 149 9.86 -5.93 -20.39
CA THR A 149 10.16 -6.24 -18.98
C THR A 149 9.10 -5.73 -18.01
N LEU A 150 8.57 -4.52 -18.25
CA LEU A 150 7.48 -3.94 -17.46
C LEU A 150 6.22 -4.82 -17.55
N SER A 151 5.85 -5.26 -18.75
CA SER A 151 4.67 -6.10 -18.97
C SER A 151 4.83 -7.50 -18.37
N GLU A 152 6.02 -8.10 -18.44
CA GLU A 152 6.32 -9.39 -17.84
C GLU A 152 6.24 -9.33 -16.31
N ARG A 153 6.76 -8.26 -15.71
CA ARG A 153 6.63 -8.00 -14.26
C ARG A 153 5.20 -7.73 -13.84
N ALA A 154 4.47 -6.90 -14.59
CA ALA A 154 3.07 -6.66 -14.31
C ALA A 154 2.28 -7.98 -14.37
N LEU A 155 2.53 -8.84 -15.36
CA LEU A 155 1.88 -10.14 -15.47
C LEU A 155 2.24 -11.08 -14.31
N SER A 156 3.50 -11.11 -13.90
CA SER A 156 3.94 -11.93 -12.76
C SER A 156 3.30 -11.47 -11.46
N LEU A 157 3.20 -10.16 -11.24
CA LEU A 157 2.51 -9.56 -10.10
C LEU A 157 1.00 -9.81 -10.14
N ILE A 158 0.34 -9.71 -11.30
CA ILE A 158 -1.07 -10.09 -11.43
C ILE A 158 -1.28 -11.56 -11.03
N LYS A 159 -0.44 -12.47 -11.53
CA LYS A 159 -0.50 -13.89 -11.15
C LYS A 159 -0.31 -14.09 -9.65
N PHE A 160 0.66 -13.37 -9.07
CA PHE A 160 0.90 -13.40 -7.62
C PHE A 160 -0.32 -12.89 -6.85
N GLN A 161 -0.91 -11.76 -7.23
CA GLN A 161 -2.11 -11.22 -6.59
C GLN A 161 -3.30 -12.20 -6.65
N LEU A 162 -3.54 -12.79 -7.82
CA LEU A 162 -4.62 -13.75 -8.02
C LEU A 162 -4.41 -15.04 -7.22
N LYS A 163 -3.16 -15.47 -7.03
CA LYS A 163 -2.83 -16.70 -6.29
C LYS A 163 -2.78 -16.48 -4.78
N THR A 164 -2.27 -15.34 -4.33
CA THR A 164 -1.96 -15.07 -2.92
C THR A 164 -3.10 -14.28 -2.26
N TYR A 165 -3.46 -13.11 -2.81
CA TYR A 165 -4.40 -12.20 -2.13
C TYR A 165 -5.86 -12.48 -2.43
N PHE A 166 -6.21 -12.87 -3.66
CA PHE A 166 -7.62 -13.15 -3.99
C PHE A 166 -8.26 -14.23 -3.10
N PRO A 167 -7.59 -15.34 -2.79
CA PRO A 167 -8.12 -16.33 -1.85
C PRO A 167 -8.27 -15.82 -0.41
N GLU A 168 -7.49 -14.80 -0.02
CA GLU A 168 -7.64 -14.13 1.28
C GLU A 168 -8.85 -13.19 1.31
N LEU A 169 -9.10 -12.47 0.20
CA LEU A 169 -10.25 -11.56 0.05
C LEU A 169 -11.58 -12.30 -0.10
N LEU A 170 -11.58 -13.33 -0.95
CA LEU A 170 -12.72 -14.17 -1.25
C LEU A 170 -12.31 -15.63 -1.06
N PRO A 171 -12.50 -16.19 0.14
CA PRO A 171 -12.24 -17.59 0.43
C PRO A 171 -12.85 -18.52 -0.62
N PHE A 172 -12.20 -19.66 -0.90
CA PHE A 172 -12.58 -20.59 -1.96
C PHE A 172 -14.09 -20.93 -2.06
N PRO A 173 -14.82 -21.16 -0.94
CA PRO A 173 -16.27 -21.38 -1.01
C PRO A 173 -17.04 -20.20 -1.62
N LEU A 174 -16.64 -18.97 -1.31
CA LEU A 174 -17.26 -17.76 -1.87
C LEU A 174 -16.89 -17.54 -3.34
N ILE A 175 -15.67 -17.93 -3.78
CA ILE A 175 -15.31 -17.94 -5.20
C ILE A 175 -16.24 -18.87 -5.98
N LEU A 176 -16.50 -20.07 -5.45
CA LEU A 176 -17.40 -21.03 -6.10
C LEU A 176 -18.82 -20.44 -6.26
N PHE A 177 -19.36 -19.83 -5.20
CA PHE A 177 -20.65 -19.16 -5.30
C PHE A 177 -20.61 -17.97 -6.26
N ALA A 178 -19.54 -17.17 -6.27
CA ALA A 178 -19.42 -16.07 -7.23
C ALA A 178 -19.48 -16.56 -8.68
N ILE A 179 -18.79 -17.67 -9.00
CA ILE A 179 -18.84 -18.30 -10.32
C ILE A 179 -20.27 -18.76 -10.64
N ILE A 180 -20.96 -19.43 -9.71
CA ILE A 180 -22.35 -19.87 -9.91
C ILE A 180 -23.24 -18.65 -10.21
N GLY A 181 -23.18 -17.60 -9.38
CA GLY A 181 -23.99 -16.40 -9.57
C GLY A 181 -23.72 -15.67 -10.88
N PHE A 182 -22.48 -15.75 -11.38
CA PHE A 182 -22.09 -15.13 -12.64
C PHE A 182 -22.66 -15.87 -13.87
N PHE A 183 -22.73 -17.20 -13.81
CA PHE A 183 -23.13 -18.05 -14.94
C PHE A 183 -24.56 -18.64 -14.85
N ASP A 184 -25.29 -18.39 -13.77
CA ASP A 184 -26.62 -18.98 -13.54
C ASP A 184 -27.65 -18.62 -14.64
N LYS A 185 -27.60 -17.38 -15.14
CA LYS A 185 -28.56 -16.87 -16.14
C LYS A 185 -27.87 -16.41 -17.41
N PRO A 186 -28.53 -16.51 -18.58
CA PRO A 186 -28.03 -15.91 -19.81
C PRO A 186 -27.86 -14.40 -19.65
N TRP A 187 -26.86 -13.86 -20.35
CA TRP A 187 -26.49 -12.45 -20.23
C TRP A 187 -27.35 -11.60 -21.16
N SER A 188 -28.25 -10.81 -20.59
CA SER A 188 -28.93 -9.74 -21.32
C SER A 188 -27.96 -8.59 -21.61
N ARG A 189 -28.25 -7.78 -22.62
CA ARG A 189 -27.42 -6.59 -22.94
C ARG A 189 -27.27 -5.65 -21.75
N GLU A 190 -28.34 -5.47 -20.98
CA GLU A 190 -28.33 -4.64 -19.76
C GLU A 190 -27.46 -5.25 -18.67
N ARG A 191 -27.60 -6.56 -18.43
CA ARG A 191 -26.73 -7.28 -17.47
C ARG A 191 -25.27 -7.17 -17.87
N SER A 192 -24.94 -7.43 -19.15
CA SER A 192 -23.58 -7.32 -19.65
C SER A 192 -22.98 -5.95 -19.39
N ALA A 193 -23.74 -4.86 -19.54
CA ALA A 193 -23.25 -3.51 -19.27
C ALA A 193 -22.95 -3.28 -17.78
N ASN A 194 -23.84 -3.73 -16.88
CA ASN A 194 -23.65 -3.60 -15.44
C ASN A 194 -22.49 -4.46 -14.92
N GLU A 195 -22.39 -5.71 -15.39
CA GLU A 195 -21.32 -6.63 -15.00
C GLU A 195 -19.97 -6.18 -15.57
N LEU A 196 -19.93 -5.69 -16.81
CA LEU A 196 -18.72 -5.13 -17.40
C LEU A 196 -18.23 -3.91 -16.60
N TYR A 197 -19.15 -3.05 -16.15
CA TYR A 197 -18.80 -1.92 -15.30
C TYR A 197 -18.15 -2.39 -13.98
N LEU A 198 -18.78 -3.31 -13.25
CA LEU A 198 -18.23 -3.84 -11.99
C LEU A 198 -16.91 -4.59 -12.20
N PHE A 199 -16.83 -5.43 -13.23
CA PHE A 199 -15.61 -6.16 -13.59
C PHE A 199 -14.48 -5.20 -13.96
N SER A 200 -14.78 -4.10 -14.65
CA SER A 200 -13.76 -3.12 -15.01
C SER A 200 -13.13 -2.45 -13.79
N ILE A 201 -13.88 -2.25 -12.70
CA ILE A 201 -13.36 -1.72 -11.43
C ILE A 201 -12.42 -2.74 -10.78
N VAL A 202 -12.82 -4.03 -10.74
CA VAL A 202 -11.99 -5.12 -10.22
C VAL A 202 -10.70 -5.24 -11.04
N ALA A 203 -10.82 -5.31 -12.36
CA ALA A 203 -9.69 -5.44 -13.28
C ALA A 203 -8.74 -4.23 -13.19
N CYS A 204 -9.27 -3.01 -13.18
CA CYS A 204 -8.47 -1.78 -13.05
C CYS A 204 -7.72 -1.75 -11.71
N SER A 205 -8.33 -2.23 -10.62
CA SER A 205 -7.66 -2.32 -9.31
C SER A 205 -6.51 -3.33 -9.34
N VAL A 206 -6.74 -4.53 -9.88
CA VAL A 206 -5.71 -5.58 -9.96
C VAL A 206 -4.55 -5.15 -10.86
N ILE A 207 -4.85 -4.58 -12.03
CA ILE A 207 -3.83 -4.07 -12.96
C ILE A 207 -3.11 -2.86 -12.37
N GLY A 208 -3.84 -1.91 -11.78
CA GLY A 208 -3.27 -0.72 -11.17
C GLY A 208 -2.30 -1.06 -10.04
N TYR A 209 -2.67 -1.99 -9.16
CA TYR A 209 -1.78 -2.47 -8.11
C TYR A 209 -0.72 -3.46 -8.60
N ALA A 210 -0.80 -3.99 -9.82
CA ALA A 210 0.32 -4.73 -10.42
C ALA A 210 1.46 -3.81 -10.88
N LEU A 211 1.16 -2.52 -11.05
CA LEU A 211 2.15 -1.47 -11.35
C LEU A 211 2.62 -0.75 -10.08
N SER A 212 2.07 -1.11 -8.91
CA SER A 212 2.36 -0.50 -7.61
C SER A 212 2.69 -1.55 -6.53
N VAL A 213 3.20 -1.12 -5.38
CA VAL A 213 3.43 -1.96 -4.20
C VAL A 213 2.05 -2.35 -3.70
N ILE A 214 1.85 -3.67 -3.59
CA ILE A 214 0.57 -4.22 -3.17
C ILE A 214 0.67 -4.85 -1.79
N GLU A 215 -0.32 -4.51 -0.97
CA GLU A 215 -0.63 -5.20 0.26
C GLU A 215 -2.07 -5.71 0.17
N THR A 216 -2.39 -6.80 0.87
CA THR A 216 -3.73 -7.40 0.86
C THR A 216 -4.84 -6.38 1.14
N ARG A 217 -4.60 -5.45 2.08
CA ARG A 217 -5.57 -4.41 2.47
C ARG A 217 -5.94 -3.44 1.35
N TYR A 218 -5.13 -3.32 0.31
CA TYR A 218 -5.40 -2.42 -0.82
C TYR A 218 -6.52 -2.93 -1.72
N LEU A 219 -6.80 -4.23 -1.68
CA LEU A 219 -7.88 -4.86 -2.44
C LEU A 219 -9.19 -4.98 -1.64
N PHE A 220 -9.21 -4.58 -0.36
CA PHE A 220 -10.43 -4.60 0.47
C PHE A 220 -11.62 -3.83 -0.12
N PRO A 221 -11.44 -2.70 -0.85
CA PRO A 221 -12.55 -2.04 -1.52
C PRO A 221 -13.27 -2.91 -2.56
N LEU A 222 -12.68 -4.03 -3.02
CA LEU A 222 -13.31 -4.97 -3.94
C LEU A 222 -14.28 -5.92 -3.23
N ILE A 223 -14.14 -6.11 -1.91
CA ILE A 223 -14.93 -7.08 -1.13
C ILE A 223 -16.44 -6.90 -1.33
N PRO A 224 -17.03 -5.68 -1.29
CA PRO A 224 -18.47 -5.52 -1.51
C PRO A 224 -18.94 -6.02 -2.89
N ILE A 225 -18.14 -5.81 -3.94
CA ILE A 225 -18.45 -6.28 -5.30
C ILE A 225 -18.38 -7.81 -5.35
N LEU A 226 -17.30 -8.38 -4.81
CA LEU A 226 -17.07 -9.82 -4.78
C LEU A 226 -18.13 -10.57 -3.96
N ILE A 227 -18.52 -10.00 -2.81
CA ILE A 227 -19.59 -10.54 -1.96
C ILE A 227 -20.94 -10.44 -2.67
N ALA A 228 -21.22 -9.38 -3.44
CA ALA A 228 -22.47 -9.28 -4.19
C ALA A 228 -22.59 -10.42 -5.23
N TRP A 229 -21.52 -10.73 -5.96
CA TRP A 229 -21.49 -11.88 -6.87
C TRP A 229 -21.66 -13.22 -6.13
N ALA A 230 -20.96 -13.40 -5.01
CA ALA A 230 -21.09 -14.61 -4.20
C ALA A 230 -22.51 -14.77 -3.63
N ALA A 231 -23.10 -13.69 -3.11
CA ALA A 231 -24.46 -13.69 -2.58
C ALA A 231 -25.48 -14.06 -3.65
N ASN A 232 -25.33 -13.53 -4.88
CA ASN A 232 -26.19 -13.93 -6.00
C ASN A 232 -26.09 -15.44 -6.24
N GLY A 233 -24.88 -16.01 -6.27
CA GLY A 233 -24.73 -17.46 -6.45
C GLY A 233 -25.24 -18.32 -5.31
N ILE A 234 -25.19 -17.84 -4.06
CA ILE A 234 -25.82 -18.53 -2.93
C ILE A 234 -27.34 -18.58 -3.11
N VAL A 235 -27.95 -17.49 -3.56
CA VAL A 235 -29.39 -17.43 -3.83
C VAL A 235 -29.76 -18.44 -4.92
N GLU A 236 -29.05 -18.43 -6.04
CA GLU A 236 -29.36 -19.31 -7.17
C GLU A 236 -29.07 -20.78 -6.88
N PHE A 237 -27.94 -21.08 -6.24
CA PHE A 237 -27.64 -22.43 -5.76
C PHE A 237 -28.71 -22.94 -4.81
N SER A 238 -29.19 -22.09 -3.90
CA SER A 238 -30.22 -22.48 -2.95
C SER A 238 -31.56 -22.77 -3.62
N ASN A 239 -31.93 -21.99 -4.64
CA ASN A 239 -33.14 -22.22 -5.44
C ASN A 239 -33.02 -23.55 -6.20
N TRP A 240 -31.93 -23.73 -6.93
CA TRP A 240 -31.64 -24.94 -7.71
C TRP A 240 -31.64 -26.21 -6.83
N ALA A 241 -31.00 -26.16 -5.65
CA ALA A 241 -30.91 -27.30 -4.76
C ALA A 241 -32.29 -27.74 -4.22
N ILE A 242 -33.13 -26.77 -3.83
CA ILE A 242 -34.50 -27.05 -3.37
C ILE A 242 -35.36 -27.59 -4.50
N GLU A 243 -35.31 -26.98 -5.68
CA GLU A 243 -36.09 -27.43 -6.84
C GLU A 243 -35.70 -28.84 -7.30
N SER A 244 -34.40 -29.14 -7.34
CA SER A 244 -33.88 -30.46 -7.72
C SER A 244 -34.23 -31.56 -6.71
N SER A 245 -34.43 -31.19 -5.44
CA SER A 245 -34.73 -32.14 -4.36
C SER A 245 -36.21 -32.49 -4.23
N LYS A 246 -37.11 -31.61 -4.69
CA LYS A 246 -38.59 -31.81 -4.61
C LYS A 246 -39.07 -33.16 -5.19
N PRO A 247 -38.59 -33.64 -6.36
CA PRO A 247 -39.06 -34.90 -6.93
C PRO A 247 -38.62 -36.14 -6.15
N HIS A 248 -37.48 -36.08 -5.45
CA HIS A 248 -36.83 -37.23 -4.84
C HIS A 248 -37.17 -37.40 -3.36
N PHE A 249 -37.53 -36.31 -2.67
CA PHE A 249 -37.74 -36.32 -1.23
C PHE A 249 -38.99 -35.51 -0.85
N GLN A 250 -40.10 -36.21 -0.58
CA GLN A 250 -41.38 -35.57 -0.20
C GLN A 250 -41.27 -34.73 1.09
N THR A 251 -40.35 -35.06 2.00
CA THR A 251 -40.08 -34.31 3.25
C THR A 251 -39.42 -32.93 3.01
N ILE A 252 -38.66 -32.79 1.91
CA ILE A 252 -37.93 -31.54 1.57
C ILE A 252 -38.89 -30.45 1.07
N THR A 253 -40.15 -30.78 0.78
CA THR A 253 -41.17 -29.83 0.31
C THR A 253 -41.44 -28.66 1.27
N LYS A 254 -41.15 -28.81 2.57
CA LYS A 254 -41.29 -27.73 3.58
C LYS A 254 -40.09 -26.78 3.62
N LEU A 255 -38.94 -27.18 3.08
CA LEU A 255 -37.73 -26.36 3.08
C LEU A 255 -37.83 -25.29 1.98
N LYS A 256 -37.81 -24.03 2.40
CA LYS A 256 -37.66 -22.86 1.50
C LYS A 256 -36.18 -22.57 1.24
N PRO A 257 -35.80 -22.01 0.07
CA PRO A 257 -34.42 -21.61 -0.24
C PRO A 257 -33.77 -20.72 0.82
N GLN A 258 -34.57 -19.87 1.49
CA GLN A 258 -34.11 -18.99 2.58
C GLN A 258 -33.49 -19.75 3.75
N HIS A 259 -33.94 -20.97 4.07
CA HIS A 259 -33.33 -21.77 5.12
C HIS A 259 -31.94 -22.24 4.71
N LEU A 260 -31.77 -22.65 3.44
CA LEU A 260 -30.47 -23.06 2.92
C LEU A 260 -29.51 -21.87 2.86
N GLN A 261 -29.98 -20.70 2.42
CA GLN A 261 -29.21 -19.45 2.46
C GLN A 261 -28.74 -19.12 3.88
N ALA A 262 -29.62 -19.22 4.88
CA ALA A 262 -29.28 -18.98 6.29
C ALA A 262 -28.27 -20.00 6.82
N VAL A 263 -28.43 -21.28 6.49
CA VAL A 263 -27.47 -22.34 6.86
C VAL A 263 -26.11 -22.10 6.20
N THR A 264 -26.08 -21.75 4.90
CA THR A 264 -24.84 -21.39 4.20
C THR A 264 -24.17 -20.20 4.86
N LEU A 265 -24.92 -19.15 5.21
CA LEU A 265 -24.37 -17.99 5.91
C LEU A 265 -23.80 -18.37 7.29
N MET A 266 -24.51 -19.20 8.07
CA MET A 266 -24.00 -19.69 9.35
C MET A 266 -22.71 -20.49 9.20
N ILE A 267 -22.64 -21.37 8.20
CA ILE A 267 -21.42 -22.15 7.90
C ILE A 267 -20.29 -21.20 7.50
N LEU A 268 -20.55 -20.21 6.63
CA LEU A 268 -19.55 -19.23 6.23
C LEU A 268 -19.03 -18.43 7.44
N VAL A 269 -19.91 -17.95 8.31
CA VAL A 269 -19.51 -17.25 9.55
C VAL A 269 -18.69 -18.18 10.45
N ALA A 270 -19.10 -19.43 10.63
CA ALA A 270 -18.37 -20.41 11.44
C ALA A 270 -16.99 -20.74 10.87
N VAL A 271 -16.83 -20.80 9.54
CA VAL A 271 -15.56 -21.09 8.86
C VAL A 271 -14.63 -19.87 8.83
N LEU A 272 -15.19 -18.66 8.70
CA LEU A 272 -14.40 -17.43 8.58
C LEU A 272 -14.05 -16.79 9.93
N SER A 273 -14.87 -16.99 10.96
CA SER A 273 -14.61 -16.41 12.29
C SER A 273 -13.28 -16.83 12.93
N PRO A 274 -12.78 -18.09 12.84
CA PRO A 274 -11.48 -18.44 13.38
C PRO A 274 -10.34 -17.72 12.67
N ARG A 275 -10.45 -17.51 11.34
CA ARG A 275 -9.47 -16.75 10.57
C ARG A 275 -9.43 -15.29 11.02
N PHE A 276 -10.59 -14.68 11.17
CA PHE A 276 -10.70 -13.32 11.69
C PHE A 276 -10.10 -13.19 13.10
N VAL A 277 -10.43 -14.11 14.01
CA VAL A 277 -9.90 -14.11 15.37
C VAL A 277 -8.39 -14.32 15.39
N ALA A 278 -7.85 -15.21 14.55
CA ALA A 278 -6.42 -15.44 14.44
C ALA A 278 -5.69 -14.17 13.97
N THR A 279 -6.23 -13.46 12.97
CA THR A 279 -5.64 -12.19 12.49
C THR A 279 -5.71 -11.07 13.53
N VAL A 280 -6.76 -11.00 14.35
CA VAL A 280 -6.90 -9.96 15.39
C VAL A 280 -6.04 -10.24 16.61
N LYS A 281 -5.77 -11.50 16.95
CA LYS A 281 -4.98 -11.92 18.11
C LYS A 281 -3.45 -11.76 17.90
N ALA A 282 -2.99 -10.73 17.20
CA ALA A 282 -1.56 -10.45 16.96
C ALA A 282 -0.78 -10.31 18.29
N ASN A 283 -0.42 -11.46 18.87
CA ASN A 283 0.14 -11.61 20.22
C ASN A 283 1.56 -12.18 20.17
N GLY A 284 2.03 -12.58 18.98
CA GLY A 284 3.38 -13.07 18.78
C GLY A 284 4.36 -11.92 18.63
N ILE A 285 5.59 -12.11 19.12
CA ILE A 285 6.70 -11.18 18.90
C ILE A 285 7.06 -11.05 17.41
N GLU A 286 6.67 -12.01 16.57
CA GLU A 286 6.84 -11.91 15.11
C GLU A 286 6.01 -10.75 14.54
N ASP A 287 4.77 -10.58 15.03
CA ASP A 287 3.80 -9.58 14.53
C ASP A 287 3.91 -8.23 15.25
N VAL A 288 4.46 -8.22 16.47
CA VAL A 288 4.54 -7.03 17.32
C VAL A 288 5.99 -6.78 17.73
N PRO A 289 6.59 -5.62 17.37
CA PRO A 289 7.97 -5.28 17.71
C PRO A 289 8.07 -4.82 19.19
N PHE A 290 7.88 -5.76 20.12
CA PHE A 290 7.91 -5.50 21.56
C PHE A 290 9.25 -4.92 22.00
N GLU A 291 10.35 -5.46 21.49
CA GLU A 291 11.71 -5.00 21.76
C GLU A 291 11.94 -3.54 21.35
N GLU A 292 11.38 -3.12 20.22
CA GLU A 292 11.50 -1.74 19.72
C GLU A 292 10.65 -0.79 20.54
N LYS A 293 9.46 -1.24 20.93
CA LYS A 293 8.57 -0.51 21.82
C LYS A 293 9.22 -0.30 23.18
N GLU A 294 9.78 -1.34 23.78
CA GLU A 294 10.45 -1.28 25.08
C GLU A 294 11.68 -0.38 25.02
N ALA A 295 12.50 -0.48 23.97
CA ALA A 295 13.61 0.44 23.73
C ALA A 295 13.15 1.90 23.60
N GLY A 296 12.07 2.15 22.85
CA GLY A 296 11.52 3.50 22.69
C GLY A 296 10.99 4.07 24.01
N VAL A 297 10.25 3.28 24.78
CA VAL A 297 9.77 3.67 26.12
C VAL A 297 10.94 3.91 27.08
N TRP A 298 12.00 3.10 26.98
CA TRP A 298 13.23 3.29 27.76
C TRP A 298 13.90 4.63 27.47
N ILE A 299 13.95 5.05 26.19
CA ILE A 299 14.47 6.37 25.77
C ILE A 299 13.56 7.46 26.32
N LYS A 300 12.24 7.37 26.10
CA LYS A 300 11.25 8.35 26.57
C LYS A 300 11.42 8.70 28.05
N ASN A 301 11.58 7.68 28.88
CA ASN A 301 11.70 7.83 30.33
C ASN A 301 13.00 8.54 30.76
N ARG A 302 14.02 8.63 29.89
CA ARG A 302 15.30 9.29 30.16
C ARG A 302 15.47 10.64 29.47
N SER A 303 14.68 10.89 28.43
CA SER A 303 14.73 12.15 27.70
C SER A 303 14.17 13.34 28.49
N ASN A 304 13.56 13.16 29.66
CA ASN A 304 13.02 14.23 30.52
C ASN A 304 12.16 15.27 29.77
N GLY A 305 11.38 14.83 28.78
CA GLY A 305 10.52 15.69 27.95
C GLY A 305 11.22 16.38 26.77
N SER A 306 12.54 16.15 26.57
CA SER A 306 13.21 16.49 25.32
C SER A 306 12.77 15.55 24.19
N ARG A 307 12.84 16.03 22.94
CA ARG A 307 12.58 15.23 21.73
C ARG A 307 13.93 14.87 21.08
N PRO A 308 14.61 13.79 21.54
CA PRO A 308 15.92 13.43 21.00
C PRO A 308 15.80 13.02 19.54
N LEU A 309 16.92 13.04 18.83
CA LEU A 309 17.05 12.52 17.48
C LEU A 309 17.51 11.06 17.52
N VAL A 310 16.63 10.16 17.08
CA VAL A 310 16.88 8.71 17.01
C VAL A 310 17.15 8.32 15.57
N LEU A 311 18.34 7.76 15.33
CA LEU A 311 18.74 7.18 14.06
C LEU A 311 18.49 5.67 14.08
N SER A 312 17.58 5.17 13.25
CA SER A 312 17.18 3.75 13.25
C SER A 312 16.65 3.30 11.89
N SER A 313 16.79 2.00 11.57
CA SER A 313 16.28 1.41 10.31
C SER A 313 14.75 1.50 10.17
N ASN A 314 14.03 1.58 11.29
CA ASN A 314 12.57 1.73 11.36
C ASN A 314 12.17 2.80 12.39
N ILE A 315 11.04 3.47 12.17
CA ILE A 315 10.51 4.55 12.99
C ILE A 315 9.99 4.09 14.37
N THR A 316 9.68 2.80 14.56
CA THR A 316 9.01 2.29 15.78
C THR A 316 9.62 2.79 17.09
N VAL A 317 10.95 2.71 17.21
CA VAL A 317 11.66 3.12 18.44
C VAL A 317 11.48 4.62 18.69
N ALA A 318 11.64 5.44 17.66
CA ALA A 318 11.46 6.88 17.74
C ALA A 318 10.01 7.26 18.06
N PHE A 319 9.04 6.55 17.49
CA PHE A 319 7.61 6.74 17.75
C PHE A 319 7.28 6.52 19.23
N TYR A 320 7.70 5.38 19.82
CA TYR A 320 7.47 5.11 21.24
C TYR A 320 8.32 5.99 22.17
N ALA A 321 9.44 6.51 21.67
CA ALA A 321 10.27 7.48 22.37
C ALA A 321 9.70 8.91 22.37
N GLU A 322 8.66 9.20 21.57
CA GLU A 322 8.21 10.57 21.24
C GLU A 322 9.37 11.45 20.71
N ALA A 323 10.27 10.81 19.97
CA ALA A 323 11.50 11.37 19.44
C ALA A 323 11.38 11.78 17.98
N LYS A 324 12.36 12.54 17.49
CA LYS A 324 12.57 12.75 16.06
C LYS A 324 13.22 11.51 15.47
N HIS A 325 12.83 11.15 14.24
CA HIS A 325 13.36 9.98 13.54
C HIS A 325 14.16 10.39 12.29
N LEU A 326 15.28 9.70 12.07
CA LEU A 326 15.99 9.65 10.80
C LEU A 326 16.36 8.20 10.48
N TYR A 327 16.38 7.87 9.20
CA TYR A 327 16.76 6.53 8.75
C TYR A 327 18.27 6.35 8.75
N ILE A 328 18.71 5.15 9.14
CA ILE A 328 20.11 4.75 8.97
C ILE A 328 20.38 4.55 7.47
N PRO A 329 21.48 5.10 6.93
CA PRO A 329 21.86 4.87 5.55
C PRO A 329 22.34 3.43 5.32
N ASP A 330 22.11 2.92 4.12
CA ASP A 330 22.69 1.66 3.66
C ASP A 330 24.15 1.90 3.28
N ALA A 331 25.00 1.87 4.31
CA ALA A 331 26.43 2.13 4.25
C ALA A 331 27.17 1.30 5.29
N ASP A 332 28.50 1.34 5.27
CA ASP A 332 29.30 0.70 6.32
C ASP A 332 29.16 1.43 7.66
N ILE A 333 29.45 0.72 8.76
CA ILE A 333 29.37 1.27 10.13
C ILE A 333 30.12 2.61 10.28
N PRO A 334 31.34 2.79 9.75
CA PRO A 334 32.02 4.09 9.78
C PRO A 334 31.23 5.23 9.11
N ALA A 335 30.64 5.01 7.93
CA ALA A 335 29.82 6.02 7.27
C ALA A 335 28.54 6.35 8.06
N ILE A 336 27.89 5.33 8.66
CA ILE A 336 26.70 5.52 9.50
C ILE A 336 27.04 6.38 10.72
N ILE A 337 28.17 6.12 11.36
CA ILE A 337 28.64 6.89 12.51
C ILE A 337 28.91 8.35 12.09
N ASN A 338 29.61 8.56 10.98
CA ASN A 338 29.86 9.91 10.46
C ASN A 338 28.55 10.64 10.14
N TYR A 339 27.58 9.95 9.55
CA TYR A 339 26.24 10.49 9.30
C TYR A 339 25.53 10.86 10.61
N ALA A 340 25.56 9.98 11.61
CA ALA A 340 24.98 10.23 12.93
C ALA A 340 25.61 11.47 13.60
N LYS A 341 26.93 11.67 13.47
CA LYS A 341 27.62 12.87 13.95
C LYS A 341 27.19 14.13 13.20
N MET A 342 27.17 14.07 11.87
CA MET A 342 26.75 15.20 11.04
C MET A 342 25.33 15.67 11.38
N GLN A 343 24.43 14.72 11.62
CA GLN A 343 23.04 14.99 12.00
C GLN A 343 22.86 15.33 13.48
N LYS A 344 23.92 15.20 14.30
CA LYS A 344 23.86 15.32 15.76
C LYS A 344 22.81 14.40 16.38
N ALA A 345 22.75 13.16 15.91
CA ALA A 345 21.90 12.14 16.49
C ALA A 345 22.24 11.94 17.97
N ASP A 346 21.21 11.80 18.81
CA ASP A 346 21.36 11.54 20.25
C ASP A 346 21.40 10.03 20.50
N TYR A 347 20.67 9.27 19.69
CA TYR A 347 20.63 7.81 19.76
C TYR A 347 20.84 7.17 18.39
N LEU A 348 21.57 6.07 18.38
CA LEU A 348 21.76 5.17 17.24
C LEU A 348 21.23 3.78 17.61
N VAL A 349 20.34 3.22 16.79
CA VAL A 349 19.65 1.98 17.10
C VAL A 349 19.85 0.95 16.00
N PHE A 350 20.38 -0.21 16.38
CA PHE A 350 20.52 -1.38 15.51
C PHE A 350 19.60 -2.50 16.00
N ASN A 351 18.84 -3.09 15.08
CA ASN A 351 17.87 -4.13 15.37
C ASN A 351 17.95 -5.25 14.33
N LYS A 352 17.99 -6.51 14.79
CA LYS A 352 18.05 -7.66 13.89
C LYS A 352 16.79 -7.84 13.06
N ARG A 353 15.63 -7.38 13.56
CA ARG A 353 14.35 -7.43 12.84
C ARG A 353 14.44 -6.83 11.44
N TRP A 354 15.23 -5.77 11.27
CA TRP A 354 15.33 -5.02 10.02
C TRP A 354 16.71 -5.11 9.37
N GLU A 355 17.50 -6.14 9.72
CA GLU A 355 18.83 -6.40 9.14
C GLU A 355 18.78 -6.67 7.63
N LYS A 356 17.60 -7.03 7.08
CA LYS A 356 17.39 -7.13 5.62
C LYS A 356 17.26 -5.76 4.93
N ASP A 357 16.77 -4.76 5.66
CA ASP A 357 16.40 -3.44 5.14
C ASP A 357 17.35 -2.32 5.61
N GLY A 358 18.40 -2.71 6.33
CA GLY A 358 19.39 -1.82 6.94
C GLY A 358 20.64 -2.59 7.41
N PRO A 359 21.66 -1.86 7.85
CA PRO A 359 22.97 -2.42 8.16
C PRO A 359 22.95 -3.32 9.40
N ALA A 360 23.62 -4.47 9.29
CA ALA A 360 23.91 -5.36 10.40
C ALA A 360 24.95 -4.76 11.35
N PHE A 361 24.75 -4.90 12.66
CA PHE A 361 25.76 -4.50 13.66
C PHE A 361 26.31 -5.72 14.41
N GLN A 362 27.61 -5.93 14.32
CA GLN A 362 28.30 -7.08 14.90
C GLN A 362 29.10 -6.73 16.16
N ASN A 363 29.35 -7.71 17.02
CA ASN A 363 30.06 -7.50 18.29
C ASN A 363 31.53 -7.07 18.14
N ASN A 364 32.16 -7.33 17.01
CA ASN A 364 33.51 -6.86 16.72
C ASN A 364 33.55 -5.36 16.36
N GLU A 365 32.40 -4.72 16.14
CA GLU A 365 32.29 -3.33 15.68
C GLU A 365 32.09 -2.34 16.84
N TYR A 366 31.99 -2.80 18.10
CA TYR A 366 31.95 -1.91 19.27
C TYR A 366 33.16 -0.96 19.34
N SER A 367 34.32 -1.40 18.86
CA SER A 367 35.54 -0.58 18.80
C SER A 367 35.44 0.59 17.82
N LEU A 368 34.52 0.51 16.84
CA LEU A 368 34.29 1.56 15.84
C LEU A 368 33.36 2.66 16.36
N ILE A 369 32.58 2.40 17.42
CA ILE A 369 31.60 3.33 17.98
C ILE A 369 32.05 3.90 19.34
N SER A 370 33.29 4.40 19.44
CA SER A 370 33.81 4.96 20.71
C SER A 370 33.01 6.16 21.24
N GLU A 371 32.34 6.90 20.36
CA GLU A 371 31.57 8.11 20.67
C GLU A 371 30.10 7.85 20.99
N PHE A 372 29.61 6.60 20.84
CA PHE A 372 28.30 6.23 21.34
C PHE A 372 28.41 5.07 22.32
N ARG A 373 27.89 5.27 23.51
CA ARG A 373 27.87 4.27 24.56
C ARG A 373 26.63 3.40 24.42
N LEU A 374 26.79 2.08 24.49
CA LEU A 374 25.66 1.17 24.61
C LEU A 374 24.90 1.46 25.92
N VAL A 375 23.62 1.78 25.83
CA VAL A 375 22.78 2.15 26.98
C VAL A 375 21.57 1.25 27.18
N TYR A 376 21.12 0.58 26.12
CA TYR A 376 20.07 -0.42 26.19
C TYR A 376 20.38 -1.57 25.24
N HIS A 377 20.13 -2.78 25.71
CA HIS A 377 20.33 -4.02 24.96
C HIS A 377 19.24 -4.99 25.40
N ASP A 378 18.45 -5.46 24.44
CA ASP A 378 17.53 -6.57 24.64
C ASP A 378 17.89 -7.69 23.66
N ALA A 379 18.13 -8.86 24.22
CA ALA A 379 18.49 -10.09 23.52
C ALA A 379 17.69 -11.30 24.03
N GLN A 380 16.52 -11.06 24.65
CA GLN A 380 15.65 -12.14 25.15
C GLN A 380 15.26 -13.11 24.03
N GLU A 381 15.02 -12.58 22.82
CA GLU A 381 14.83 -13.36 21.61
C GLU A 381 15.96 -13.06 20.61
N PRO A 382 16.93 -13.97 20.38
CA PRO A 382 18.13 -13.69 19.59
C PRO A 382 17.89 -13.24 18.14
N ILE A 383 16.71 -13.54 17.58
CA ILE A 383 16.26 -13.12 16.25
C ILE A 383 15.69 -11.69 16.22
N TYR A 384 15.33 -11.15 17.38
CA TYR A 384 14.79 -9.80 17.57
C TYR A 384 15.68 -8.96 18.48
N GLU A 385 16.99 -9.20 18.44
CA GLU A 385 17.94 -8.44 19.25
C GLU A 385 17.93 -6.96 18.86
N ILE A 386 17.92 -6.07 19.85
CA ILE A 386 17.99 -4.62 19.68
C ILE A 386 19.07 -4.02 20.57
N ARG A 387 19.83 -3.07 20.01
CA ARG A 387 20.89 -2.33 20.69
C ARG A 387 20.71 -0.84 20.48
N VAL A 388 20.70 -0.08 21.57
CA VAL A 388 20.59 1.38 21.56
C VAL A 388 21.89 1.95 22.10
N PHE A 389 22.50 2.80 21.29
CA PHE A 389 23.70 3.54 21.61
C PHE A 389 23.35 5.01 21.79
N GLN A 390 23.79 5.62 22.89
CA GLN A 390 23.61 7.04 23.16
C GLN A 390 24.91 7.79 22.86
N ARG A 391 24.82 8.94 22.20
CA ARG A 391 25.99 9.80 21.99
C ARG A 391 26.58 10.20 23.35
N VAL A 392 27.89 10.04 23.49
CA VAL A 392 28.64 10.57 24.63
C VAL A 392 28.94 12.02 24.26
N ASP A 393 28.27 12.97 24.92
CA ASP A 393 28.65 14.38 24.80
C ASP A 393 30.00 14.56 25.52
N ASP A 394 30.99 15.12 24.81
CA ASP A 394 32.27 15.58 25.39
C ASP A 394 32.05 16.76 26.35
#